data_AF-A0A969RPF6-F1
#
_entry.id   AF-A0A969RPF6-F1
#
_cell.length_a   1.000
_cell.length_b   1.000
_cell.length_c   1.000
_cell.angle_alpha   90.00
_cell.angle_beta   90.00
_cell.angle_gamma   90.00
#
_symmetry.space_group_name_H-M   'P 1'
#
loop_
_entity.id
_entity.type
_entity.pdbx_description
1 polymer ?
#
loop_
_entity_poly.entity_id
_entity_poly.type
_entity_poly.pdbx_seq_one_letter_code
_entity_poly.pdbx_strand_id
1 'polypeptide(L)' 'MLVTPSSSCSHFQSDSIEHIVRLALELGELSPGAAMKVQRLMQAGAIAERDYRLIQLLRDAIQDGYVQQVGRLED' A
#
# COMPACT_ATOMS: atom_id res chain seq x y z
N MET A 1 35.70 -25.98 -0.41
CA MET A 1 34.56 -26.20 0.50
C MET A 1 33.91 -24.85 0.73
N LEU A 2 32.59 -24.80 0.56
CA LEU A 2 31.75 -23.60 0.52
C LEU A 2 31.50 -23.04 1.92
N VAL A 3 31.46 -21.70 2.04
CA VAL A 3 30.63 -21.02 3.05
C VAL A 3 29.95 -19.80 2.38
N THR A 4 28.71 -19.99 1.97
CA THR A 4 27.78 -18.92 1.57
C THR A 4 27.29 -18.21 2.83
N PRO A 5 27.33 -16.86 2.91
CA PRO A 5 26.62 -16.17 3.98
C PRO A 5 25.11 -16.30 3.77
N SER A 6 24.48 -16.67 4.88
CA SER A 6 23.10 -17.04 5.10
C SER A 6 22.07 -16.11 4.49
N SER A 7 21.05 -16.73 3.89
CA SER A 7 19.72 -16.15 3.77
C SER A 7 19.22 -15.69 5.15
N SER A 8 18.74 -14.46 5.23
CA SER A 8 17.72 -14.07 6.20
C SER A 8 16.60 -13.41 5.42
N CYS A 9 15.77 -14.30 4.88
CA CYS A 9 14.34 -14.21 4.65
C CYS A 9 13.75 -12.81 4.91
N SER A 10 13.26 -12.19 3.84
CA SER A 10 12.36 -11.05 3.83
C SER A 10 11.42 -11.11 5.05
N HIS A 11 11.60 -10.19 5.99
CA HIS A 11 10.67 -10.05 7.11
C HIS A 11 9.27 -9.89 6.53
N PHE A 12 8.48 -10.93 6.75
CA PHE A 12 7.07 -11.03 6.42
C PHE A 12 6.36 -9.72 6.74
N GLN A 13 5.79 -9.10 5.70
CA GLN A 13 4.45 -8.53 5.72
C GLN A 13 4.08 -7.80 7.04
N SER A 14 4.64 -6.62 7.25
CA SER A 14 3.77 -5.59 7.81
C SER A 14 2.83 -5.17 6.69
N ASP A 15 1.76 -5.97 6.56
CA ASP A 15 0.56 -5.80 5.77
C ASP A 15 -0.22 -4.51 6.17
N SER A 16 0.47 -3.52 6.73
CA SER A 16 -0.07 -2.31 7.30
C SER A 16 -0.32 -1.29 6.20
N ILE A 17 -1.42 -0.55 6.32
CA ILE A 17 -1.77 0.52 5.38
C ILE A 17 -0.68 1.57 5.26
N GLU A 18 0.09 1.81 6.32
CA GLU A 18 1.26 2.69 6.26
C GLU A 18 2.28 2.26 5.21
N HIS A 19 2.60 0.95 5.13
CA HIS A 19 3.60 0.47 4.18
C HIS A 19 3.12 0.63 2.74
N ILE A 20 1.83 0.37 2.51
CA ILE A 20 1.17 0.57 1.22
C ILE A 20 1.19 2.05 0.81
N VAL A 21 0.79 2.94 1.72
CA VAL A 21 0.76 4.39 1.45
C VAL A 21 2.17 4.91 1.21
N ARG A 22 3.15 4.46 1.98
CA ARG A 22 4.56 4.85 1.80
C ARG A 22 5.08 4.42 0.42
N LEU A 23 4.90 3.16 0.04
CA LEU A 23 5.30 2.66 -1.28
C LEU A 23 4.61 3.43 -2.40
N ALA A 24 3.31 3.71 -2.25
CA ALA A 24 2.55 4.42 -3.27
C ALA A 24 3.04 5.85 -3.48
N LEU A 25 3.41 6.53 -2.40
CA LEU A 25 4.01 7.87 -2.46
C LEU A 25 5.46 7.85 -2.98
N GLU A 26 6.24 6.82 -2.63
CA GLU A 26 7.64 6.70 -3.04
C GLU A 26 7.79 6.35 -4.52
N LEU A 27 6.94 5.45 -5.02
CA LEU A 27 6.94 5.03 -6.42
C LEU A 27 6.09 5.95 -7.31
N GLY A 28 5.22 6.77 -6.71
CA GLY A 28 4.22 7.56 -7.45
C GLY A 28 3.13 6.69 -8.09
N GLU A 29 2.99 5.44 -7.66
CA GLU A 29 2.02 4.49 -8.18
C GLU A 29 1.33 3.69 -7.07
N LEU A 30 0.01 3.58 -7.13
CA LEU A 30 -0.74 2.70 -6.26
C LEU A 30 -1.05 1.39 -6.99
N SER A 31 -0.44 0.30 -6.53
CA SER A 31 -0.68 -1.03 -7.08
C SER A 31 -2.13 -1.49 -6.87
N PRO A 32 -2.70 -2.32 -7.77
CA PRO A 32 -4.11 -2.70 -7.70
C PRO A 32 -4.44 -3.56 -6.48
N GLY A 33 -3.49 -4.39 -6.01
CA GLY A 33 -3.65 -5.16 -4.77
C GLY A 33 -3.74 -4.28 -3.52
N ALA A 34 -2.98 -3.18 -3.50
CA ALA A 34 -3.05 -2.18 -2.44
C ALA A 34 -4.38 -1.42 -2.44
N ALA A 35 -4.86 -1.01 -3.62
CA ALA A 35 -6.16 -0.36 -3.77
C ALA A 35 -7.32 -1.27 -3.28
N MET A 36 -7.32 -2.54 -3.66
CA MET A 36 -8.31 -3.54 -3.20
C MET A 36 -8.31 -3.68 -1.67
N LYS A 37 -7.12 -3.63 -1.05
CA LYS A 37 -7.00 -3.76 0.39
C LYS A 37 -7.54 -2.54 1.14
N VAL A 38 -7.20 -1.34 0.66
CA VAL A 38 -7.76 -0.08 1.17
C VAL A 38 -9.28 -0.10 1.06
N GLN A 39 -9.81 -0.56 -0.07
CA GLN A 39 -11.24 -0.67 -0.31
C GLN A 39 -11.92 -1.67 0.64
N ARG A 40 -11.30 -2.84 0.88
CA ARG A 40 -11.80 -3.81 1.86
C ARG A 40 -11.82 -3.26 3.28
N LEU A 41 -10.78 -2.54 3.69
CA LEU A 41 -10.76 -1.91 5.01
C LEU A 41 -11.88 -0.87 5.15
N MET A 42 -12.10 -0.05 4.11
CA MET A 42 -13.19 0.93 4.11
C MET A 42 -14.57 0.26 4.22
N GLN A 43 -14.76 -0.88 3.55
CA GLN A 43 -16.01 -1.64 3.62
C GLN A 43 -16.21 -2.40 4.95
N ALA A 44 -15.13 -2.78 5.62
CA ALA A 44 -15.19 -3.51 6.89
C ALA A 44 -15.71 -2.65 8.06
N GLY A 45 -15.77 -1.32 7.91
CA GLY A 45 -16.36 -0.40 8.89
C GLY A 45 -15.59 -0.22 10.21
N ALA A 46 -14.63 -1.10 10.51
CA ALA A 46 -13.75 -1.01 11.67
C ALA A 46 -12.32 -0.61 11.24
N ILE A 47 -12.17 0.62 10.76
CA ILE A 47 -10.86 1.22 10.47
C ILE A 47 -10.35 1.96 11.71
N ALA A 48 -9.09 1.75 12.07
CA ALA A 48 -8.42 2.58 13.06
C ALA A 48 -8.27 4.02 12.54
N GLU A 49 -8.44 5.02 13.40
CA GLU A 49 -8.33 6.44 13.01
C GLU A 49 -7.01 6.75 12.28
N ARG A 50 -5.91 6.13 12.70
CA ARG A 50 -4.61 6.24 12.04
C ARG A 50 -4.65 5.77 10.58
N ASP A 51 -5.23 4.60 10.32
CA ASP A 51 -5.34 4.05 8.97
C ASP A 51 -6.29 4.90 8.10
N TYR A 52 -7.35 5.44 8.70
CA TYR A 52 -8.24 6.37 8.00
C TYR A 52 -7.48 7.60 7.50
N ARG A 53 -6.66 8.23 8.35
CA ARG A 53 -5.84 9.40 7.96
C ARG A 53 -4.84 9.06 6.85
N LEU A 54 -4.21 7.88 6.93
CA LEU A 54 -3.29 7.41 5.89
C LEU A 54 -3.99 7.20 4.54
N ILE A 55 -5.20 6.64 4.56
CA ILE A 55 -6.01 6.47 3.35
C ILE A 55 -6.46 7.83 2.79
N GLN A 56 -6.83 8.79 3.64
CA GLN A 56 -7.14 10.15 3.19
C GLN A 56 -5.94 10.80 2.51
N LEU A 57 -4.76 10.75 3.15
CA LEU A 57 -3.51 11.28 2.58
C LEU A 57 -3.20 10.66 1.20
N LEU A 58 -3.38 9.35 1.08
CA LEU A 58 -3.21 8.65 -0.19
C LEU A 58 -4.21 9.12 -1.25
N ARG A 59 -5.48 9.36 -0.88
CA ARG A 59 -6.50 9.89 -1.80
C ARG A 59 -6.18 11.31 -2.25
N ASP A 60 -5.72 12.18 -1.34
CA ASP A 60 -5.28 13.54 -1.69
C ASP A 60 -4.10 13.47 -2.67
N ALA A 61 -3.10 12.61 -2.40
CA ALA A 61 -1.96 12.44 -3.31
C ALA A 61 -2.35 11.92 -4.70
N ILE A 62 -3.38 11.05 -4.79
CA ILE A 62 -3.94 10.61 -6.08
C ILE A 62 -4.67 11.75 -6.77
N GLN A 63 -5.47 12.52 -6.04
CA GLN A 63 -6.25 13.63 -6.58
C GLN A 63 -5.37 14.77 -7.09
N ASP A 64 -4.27 15.05 -6.39
CA ASP A 64 -3.25 16.02 -6.76
C ASP A 64 -2.33 15.52 -7.90
N GLY A 65 -2.44 14.23 -8.27
CA GLY A 65 -1.67 13.62 -9.35
C GLY A 65 -0.25 13.20 -8.99
N TYR A 66 0.10 13.20 -7.69
CA TYR A 66 1.37 12.66 -7.19
C TYR A 66 1.44 11.14 -7.27
N VAL A 67 0.28 10.47 -7.18
CA VAL A 67 0.17 9.02 -7.24
C VAL A 67 -0.80 8.61 -8.34
N GLN A 68 -0.33 7.82 -9.30
CA GLN A 68 -1.20 7.21 -10.30
C GLN A 68 -1.77 5.90 -9.76
N GLN A 69 -3.10 5.77 -9.74
CA GLN A 69 -3.74 4.50 -9.43
C GLN A 69 -3.63 3.58 -10.65
N VAL A 70 -2.68 2.65 -10.60
CA VAL A 70 -2.39 1.69 -11.68
C VAL A 70 -3.37 0.53 -11.55
N GLY A 71 -4.62 0.83 -11.86
CA GLY A 71 -5.72 -0.08 -11.56
C GLY A 71 -7.05 0.50 -11.98
N ARG A 72 -7.09 1.10 -13.18
CA ARG A 72 -8.33 1.15 -13.94
C ARG A 72 -8.58 -0.30 -14.35
N LEU A 73 -9.50 -0.98 -13.67
CA LEU A 73 -10.13 -2.16 -14.24
C LEU A 73 -10.86 -1.67 -15.51
N GLU A 74 -10.18 -1.71 -16.65
CA GLU A 74 -10.83 -1.76 -17.96
C GLU A 74 -10.99 -3.25 -18.28
N ASP A 75 -12.15 -3.81 -17.91
CA ASP A 75 -13.08 -4.57 -18.78
C ASP A 75 -14.40 -4.83 -18.04
#